data_AF-A0A7S4LF81-F1
#
_entry.id   AF-A0A7S4LF81-F1
#
_cell.length_a   1.000
_cell.length_b   1.000
_cell.length_c   1.000
_cell.angle_alpha   90.00
_cell.angle_beta   90.00
_cell.angle_gamma   90.00
#
_symmetry.space_group_name_H-M   'P 1'
#
loop_
_entity.id
_entity.type
_entity.pdbx_description
1 polymer ?
#
loop_
_entity_poly.entity_id
_entity_poly.type
_entity_poly.pdbx_seq_one_letter_code
_entity_poly.pdbx_strand_id
1 'polypeptide(L)'
;HCARGLKGVAEQCLDAALRQRARPTDTHLLGPSVLDAFQYGPKDDAAVVLGGHHDPGYLTLEPRASAPGLQVLDANEEWQPVEPAMGAGDLVVFAGDALQLATGRKVKSCWHRVVGGQRPRLALAFELRCLTEDAFNIVPSPRPQ
;
A
#
# COMPACT_ATOMS: atom_id res chain seq x y z
N HIS A 1 -9.89 7.21 -16.67
CA HIS A 1 -8.83 8.13 -16.20
C HIS A 1 -7.77 7.39 -15.35
N CYS A 2 -8.17 6.43 -14.49
CA CYS A 2 -7.30 5.60 -13.65
C CYS A 2 -6.18 4.82 -14.40
N ALA A 3 -6.44 4.29 -15.60
CA ALA A 3 -5.45 3.49 -16.36
C ALA A 3 -4.21 4.26 -16.82
N ARG A 4 -4.30 5.59 -17.03
CA ARG A 4 -3.11 6.41 -17.38
C ARG A 4 -2.19 6.63 -16.18
N GLY A 5 -2.76 6.66 -14.97
CA GLY A 5 -2.01 6.75 -13.71
C GLY A 5 -1.25 5.46 -13.41
N LEU A 6 -1.91 4.31 -13.53
CA LEU A 6 -1.30 2.99 -13.32
C LEU A 6 -0.14 2.70 -14.27
N LYS A 7 -0.24 3.09 -15.54
CA LYS A 7 0.86 2.96 -16.50
C LYS A 7 2.10 3.78 -16.07
N GLY A 8 1.89 5.03 -15.66
CA GLY A 8 2.98 5.88 -15.17
C GLY A 8 3.62 5.36 -13.90
N VAL A 9 2.83 4.79 -12.97
CA VAL A 9 3.35 4.12 -11.77
C VAL A 9 4.14 2.88 -12.15
N ALA A 10 3.61 2.03 -13.04
CA ALA A 10 4.30 0.82 -13.50
C ALA A 10 5.62 1.13 -14.23
N GLU A 11 5.63 2.14 -15.10
CA GLU A 11 6.84 2.62 -15.77
C GLU A 11 7.86 3.13 -14.75
N GLN A 12 7.44 3.88 -13.73
CA GLN A 12 8.32 4.36 -12.67
C GLN A 12 8.84 3.25 -11.76
N CYS A 13 8.01 2.26 -11.40
CA CYS A 13 8.44 1.05 -10.69
C CYS A 13 9.50 0.30 -11.50
N LEU A 14 9.26 0.13 -12.81
CA LEU A 14 10.18 -0.57 -13.71
C LEU A 14 11.49 0.20 -13.88
N ASP A 15 11.43 1.50 -14.14
CA ASP A 15 12.61 2.37 -14.24
C ASP A 15 13.44 2.32 -12.95
N ALA A 16 12.77 2.35 -11.80
CA ALA A 16 13.45 2.34 -10.52
C ALA A 16 14.08 0.98 -10.22
N ALA A 17 13.38 -0.12 -10.54
CA ALA A 17 13.93 -1.47 -10.47
C ALA A 17 15.11 -1.66 -11.44
N LEU A 18 15.07 -1.06 -12.63
CA LEU A 18 16.18 -1.07 -13.59
C LEU A 18 17.38 -0.26 -13.10
N ARG A 19 17.16 0.88 -12.42
CA ARG A 19 18.23 1.71 -11.82
C ARG A 19 18.87 1.04 -10.60
N GLN A 20 18.15 0.18 -9.89
CA GLN A 20 18.68 -0.62 -8.80
C GLN A 20 19.53 -1.82 -9.25
N ARG A 21 19.75 -2.04 -10.57
CA ARG A 21 20.82 -2.93 -11.06
C ARG A 21 22.20 -2.34 -10.76
N ALA A 22 22.56 -2.28 -9.49
CA ALA A 22 23.87 -1.83 -9.02
C ALA A 22 24.91 -2.97 -9.00
N ARG A 23 24.49 -4.25 -9.10
CA ARG A 23 25.40 -5.39 -9.20
C ARG A 23 25.00 -6.37 -10.32
N PRO A 24 25.94 -6.81 -11.18
CA PRO A 24 25.69 -7.75 -12.28
C PRO A 24 25.14 -9.12 -11.86
N THR A 25 25.14 -9.45 -10.56
CA THR A 25 24.76 -10.76 -10.01
C THR A 25 23.37 -10.79 -9.37
N ASP A 26 22.70 -9.64 -9.19
CA ASP A 26 21.36 -9.59 -8.59
C ASP A 26 20.30 -9.93 -9.65
N THR A 27 19.99 -11.22 -9.78
CA THR A 27 18.99 -11.75 -10.73
C THR A 27 17.55 -11.55 -10.25
N HIS A 28 17.35 -11.10 -9.01
CA HIS A 28 16.03 -10.88 -8.41
C HIS A 28 15.91 -9.44 -7.90
N LEU A 29 15.09 -8.62 -8.56
CA LEU A 29 14.80 -7.23 -8.18
C LEU A 29 13.73 -7.13 -7.07
N LEU A 30 13.20 -8.27 -6.63
CA LEU A 30 12.08 -8.39 -5.70
C LEU A 30 12.50 -9.23 -4.50
N GLY A 31 12.08 -8.81 -3.32
CA GLY A 31 12.16 -9.60 -2.10
C GLY A 31 11.00 -10.61 -2.01
N PRO A 32 10.96 -11.42 -0.94
CA PRO A 32 9.83 -12.30 -0.68
C PRO A 32 8.56 -11.45 -0.53
N SER A 33 7.66 -11.56 -1.50
CA SER A 33 6.35 -10.90 -1.46
C SER A 33 5.40 -11.70 -0.58
N VAL A 34 4.48 -11.02 0.09
CA VAL A 34 3.59 -11.62 1.10
C VAL A 34 2.15 -11.48 0.65
N LEU A 35 1.35 -12.52 0.90
CA LEU A 35 -0.11 -12.46 0.82
C LEU A 35 -0.65 -12.68 2.23
N ASP A 36 -1.22 -11.63 2.82
CA ASP A 36 -1.81 -11.69 4.14
C ASP A 36 -3.35 -11.72 4.04
N ALA A 37 -3.95 -12.51 4.93
CA ALA A 37 -5.39 -12.57 5.13
C ALA A 37 -5.74 -12.06 6.52
N PHE A 38 -6.59 -11.04 6.57
CA PHE A 38 -6.98 -10.37 7.81
C PHE A 38 -8.44 -10.64 8.14
N GLN A 39 -8.70 -10.88 9.43
CA GLN A 39 -10.05 -10.94 9.98
C GLN A 39 -10.17 -9.93 11.12
N TYR A 40 -10.97 -8.89 10.92
CA TYR A 40 -11.33 -7.92 11.95
C TYR A 40 -12.73 -8.24 12.45
N GLY A 41 -12.87 -8.45 13.75
CA GLY A 41 -14.18 -8.63 14.40
C GLY A 41 -14.98 -7.32 14.44
N PRO A 42 -16.29 -7.39 14.79
CA PRO A 42 -17.11 -6.19 14.97
C PRO A 42 -16.53 -5.26 16.04
N LYS A 43 -16.59 -3.96 15.76
CA LYS A 43 -16.14 -2.88 16.63
C LYS A 43 -17.07 -1.67 16.46
N ASP A 44 -16.96 -0.71 17.36
CA ASP A 44 -17.67 0.57 17.21
C ASP A 44 -17.32 1.20 15.86
N ASP A 45 -18.33 1.80 15.22
CA ASP A 45 -18.13 2.46 13.94
C ASP A 45 -17.09 3.57 14.12
N ALA A 46 -16.16 3.66 13.18
CA ALA A 46 -15.02 4.59 13.18
C ALA A 46 -13.92 4.32 14.24
N ALA A 47 -14.03 3.30 15.10
CA ALA A 47 -12.91 2.92 15.98
C ALA A 47 -11.71 2.44 15.15
N VAL A 48 -10.54 3.03 15.33
CA VAL A 48 -9.32 2.62 14.60
C VAL A 48 -8.89 1.22 15.08
N VAL A 49 -8.91 0.23 14.19
CA VAL A 49 -8.51 -1.16 14.48
C VAL A 49 -7.11 -1.49 13.97
N LEU A 50 -6.66 -0.78 12.93
CA LEU A 50 -5.27 -0.74 12.48
C LEU A 50 -4.90 0.72 12.25
N GLY A 51 -3.88 1.19 12.96
CA GLY A 51 -3.43 2.59 12.88
C GLY A 51 -2.94 2.99 11.49
N GLY A 52 -2.85 4.31 11.26
CA GLY A 52 -2.23 4.85 10.06
C GLY A 52 -0.79 4.35 9.88
N HIS A 53 -0.49 3.77 8.72
CA HIS A 53 0.84 3.29 8.36
C HIS A 53 1.09 3.34 6.85
N HIS A 54 2.33 3.03 6.48
CA HIS A 54 2.76 2.74 5.11
C HIS A 54 3.22 1.29 5.04
N ASP A 55 3.11 0.70 3.85
CA ASP A 55 3.70 -0.59 3.59
C ASP A 55 5.18 -0.43 3.18
N PRO A 56 6.09 -1.29 3.66
CA PRO A 56 7.52 -1.17 3.37
C PRO A 56 7.88 -1.44 1.90
N GLY A 57 7.01 -2.14 1.17
CA GLY A 57 7.29 -2.63 -0.19
C GLY A 57 7.23 -1.58 -1.29
N TYR A 58 7.18 -2.05 -2.53
CA TYR A 58 6.89 -1.22 -3.70
C TYR A 58 5.41 -0.90 -3.80
N LEU A 59 4.58 -1.94 -3.79
CA LEU A 59 3.15 -1.84 -4.02
C LEU A 59 2.41 -2.80 -3.11
N THR A 60 1.23 -2.38 -2.67
CA THR A 60 0.24 -3.26 -2.03
C THR A 60 -1.01 -3.28 -2.88
N LEU A 61 -1.57 -4.48 -3.09
CA LEU A 61 -2.78 -4.70 -3.85
C LEU A 61 -3.84 -5.30 -2.92
N GLU A 62 -4.95 -4.60 -2.72
CA GLU A 62 -6.09 -5.11 -1.95
C GLU A 62 -7.34 -5.21 -2.83
N PRO A 63 -7.97 -6.39 -2.98
CA PRO A 63 -9.32 -6.49 -3.48
C PRO A 63 -10.32 -5.88 -2.49
N ARG A 64 -11.53 -5.59 -2.98
CA ARG A 64 -12.62 -5.13 -2.12
C ARG A 64 -12.88 -6.13 -0.99
N ALA A 65 -12.76 -5.68 0.26
CA ALA A 65 -13.03 -6.47 1.46
C ALA A 65 -14.53 -6.83 1.62
N SER A 66 -14.83 -7.79 2.51
CA SER A 66 -16.21 -8.25 2.77
C SER A 66 -17.10 -7.20 3.45
N ALA A 67 -16.48 -6.20 4.09
CA ALA A 67 -17.11 -5.08 4.77
C ALA A 67 -16.20 -3.84 4.64
N PRO A 68 -16.77 -2.62 4.64
CA PRO A 68 -15.99 -1.39 4.57
C PRO A 68 -15.11 -1.22 5.82
N GLY A 69 -14.04 -0.45 5.70
CA GLY A 69 -13.20 -0.08 6.83
C GLY A 69 -11.84 0.48 6.44
N LEU A 70 -11.39 0.25 5.20
CA LEU A 70 -10.15 0.82 4.71
C LEU A 70 -10.31 2.32 4.48
N GLN A 71 -9.37 3.09 5.01
CA GLN A 71 -9.27 4.53 4.76
C GLN A 71 -7.86 4.90 4.31
N VAL A 72 -7.78 5.87 3.41
CA VAL A 72 -6.52 6.49 2.96
C VAL A 72 -6.48 7.95 3.35
N LEU A 73 -5.30 8.48 3.68
CA LEU A 73 -5.13 9.90 3.95
C LEU A 73 -4.94 10.66 2.64
N ASP A 74 -5.75 11.67 2.39
CA ASP A 74 -5.62 12.52 1.21
C ASP A 74 -4.64 13.69 1.42
N ALA A 75 -4.51 14.55 0.41
CA ALA A 75 -3.62 15.70 0.44
C ALA A 75 -4.06 16.82 1.40
N ASN A 76 -5.31 16.80 1.87
CA ASN A 76 -5.85 17.73 2.86
C ASN A 76 -5.72 17.18 4.28
N GLU A 77 -5.01 16.07 4.46
CA GLU A 77 -4.88 15.36 5.74
C GLU A 77 -6.22 14.80 6.25
N GLU A 78 -7.13 14.46 5.33
CA GLU A 78 -8.43 13.86 5.66
C GLU A 78 -8.45 12.37 5.32
N TRP A 79 -9.00 11.55 6.23
CA TRP A 79 -9.15 10.12 6.03
C TRP A 79 -10.37 9.81 5.17
N GLN A 80 -10.14 9.30 3.96
CA GLN A 80 -11.18 9.00 2.97
C GLN A 80 -11.48 7.50 2.91
N PRO A 81 -12.76 7.08 2.93
CA PRO A 81 -13.15 5.68 2.81
C PRO A 81 -12.91 5.15 1.39
N VAL A 82 -12.39 3.93 1.27
CA VAL A 82 -12.04 3.34 -0.04
C VAL A 82 -13.18 2.50 -0.62
N GLU A 83 -13.77 1.59 0.15
CA GLU A 83 -14.72 0.60 -0.39
C GLU A 83 -16.00 1.18 -1.03
N PRO A 84 -16.54 2.37 -0.66
CA PRO A 84 -17.69 2.95 -1.36
C PRO A 84 -17.45 3.24 -2.86
N ALA A 85 -16.19 3.49 -3.25
CA ALA A 85 -15.82 3.81 -4.63
C ALA A 85 -15.43 2.56 -5.46
N MET A 86 -15.33 1.38 -4.83
CA MET A 86 -14.86 0.15 -5.49
C MET A 86 -16.01 -0.71 -6.01
N GLY A 87 -15.86 -1.26 -7.21
CA GLY A 87 -16.65 -2.40 -7.70
C GLY A 87 -16.21 -3.74 -7.09
N ALA A 88 -16.94 -4.82 -7.40
CA ALA A 88 -16.62 -6.17 -6.90
C ALA A 88 -15.33 -6.75 -7.51
N GLY A 89 -14.96 -6.35 -8.73
CA GLY A 89 -13.74 -6.78 -9.41
C GLY A 89 -12.59 -5.78 -9.30
N ASP A 90 -12.77 -4.70 -8.54
CA ASP A 90 -11.75 -3.66 -8.42
C ASP A 90 -10.71 -4.03 -7.37
N LEU A 91 -9.49 -3.57 -7.61
CA LEU A 91 -8.38 -3.58 -6.67
C LEU A 91 -8.02 -2.14 -6.34
N VAL A 92 -7.71 -1.87 -5.07
CA VAL A 92 -6.97 -0.67 -4.70
C VAL A 92 -5.47 -1.00 -4.72
N VAL A 93 -4.67 -0.04 -5.17
CA VAL A 93 -3.20 -0.17 -5.25
C VAL A 93 -2.57 0.95 -4.44
N PHE A 94 -1.78 0.59 -3.44
CA PHE A 94 -1.00 1.52 -2.64
C PHE A 94 0.44 1.56 -3.12
N ALA A 95 1.04 2.75 -3.06
CA ALA A 95 2.49 2.89 -3.14
C ALA A 95 3.07 2.67 -1.74
N GLY A 96 4.09 1.81 -1.64
CA GLY A 96 4.86 1.60 -0.42
C GLY A 96 6.14 2.42 -0.39
N ASP A 97 6.87 2.31 0.72
CA ASP A 97 8.07 3.10 0.98
C ASP A 97 9.22 2.81 0.01
N ALA A 98 9.39 1.56 -0.42
CA ALA A 98 10.42 1.25 -1.42
C ALA A 98 10.16 1.97 -2.74
N LEU A 99 8.90 2.09 -3.18
CA LEU A 99 8.56 2.83 -4.39
C LEU A 99 8.77 4.34 -4.23
N GLN A 100 8.40 4.87 -3.06
CA GLN A 100 8.68 6.26 -2.75
C GLN A 100 10.18 6.57 -2.86
N LEU A 101 11.04 5.73 -2.29
CA LEU A 101 12.49 5.92 -2.39
C LEU A 101 13.00 5.76 -3.83
N ALA A 102 12.58 4.69 -4.51
CA ALA A 102 13.07 4.34 -5.83
C ALA A 102 12.67 5.39 -6.89
N THR A 103 11.56 6.12 -6.68
CA THR A 103 11.14 7.25 -7.55
C THR A 103 11.76 8.59 -7.16
N GLY A 104 12.67 8.63 -6.19
CA GLY A 104 13.21 9.89 -5.65
C GLY A 104 12.12 10.74 -4.99
N ARG A 105 11.17 10.09 -4.30
CA ARG A 105 10.03 10.67 -3.57
C ARG A 105 9.00 11.38 -4.46
N LYS A 106 8.93 11.05 -5.75
CA LYS A 106 7.91 11.59 -6.68
C LYS A 106 6.56 10.93 -6.48
N VAL A 107 6.54 9.61 -6.27
CA VAL A 107 5.36 8.88 -5.78
C VAL A 107 5.47 8.85 -4.25
N LYS A 108 4.42 9.25 -3.56
CA LYS A 108 4.39 9.23 -2.09
C LYS A 108 3.83 7.90 -1.61
N SER A 109 4.38 7.38 -0.52
CA SER A 109 3.80 6.23 0.17
C SER A 109 2.37 6.56 0.61
N CYS A 110 1.47 5.59 0.51
CA CYS A 110 0.07 5.79 0.85
C CYS A 110 -0.15 5.56 2.34
N TRP A 111 -0.47 6.62 3.07
CA TRP A 111 -1.03 6.50 4.42
C TRP A 111 -2.38 5.83 4.33
N HIS A 112 -2.50 4.68 4.98
CA HIS A 112 -3.74 3.95 5.07
C HIS A 112 -3.94 3.40 6.48
N ARG A 113 -5.21 3.19 6.85
CA ARG A 113 -5.64 2.65 8.14
C ARG A 113 -6.88 1.80 7.98
N VAL A 114 -7.24 1.05 9.01
CA VAL A 114 -8.51 0.32 9.06
C VAL A 114 -9.32 0.80 10.26
N VAL A 115 -10.58 1.16 10.01
CA VAL A 115 -11.58 1.44 11.03
C VAL A 115 -12.55 0.27 11.17
N GLY A 116 -13.13 0.16 12.37
CA GLY A 116 -14.11 -0.84 12.73
C GLY A 116 -15.49 -0.58 12.15
N GLY A 117 -16.34 -1.59 12.26
CA GLY A 117 -17.75 -1.48 11.97
C GLY A 117 -18.56 -2.64 12.54
N GLN A 118 -19.88 -2.58 12.35
CA GLN A 118 -20.84 -3.54 12.92
C GLN A 118 -20.73 -4.98 12.40
N ARG A 119 -20.06 -5.21 11.27
CA ARG A 119 -19.89 -6.54 10.65
C ARG A 119 -18.42 -6.98 10.65
N PRO A 120 -18.12 -8.28 10.76
CA PRO A 120 -16.77 -8.78 10.55
C PRO A 120 -16.23 -8.38 9.17
N ARG A 121 -14.98 -7.92 9.12
CA ARG A 121 -14.26 -7.57 7.90
C ARG A 121 -13.21 -8.63 7.59
N LEU A 122 -13.34 -9.28 6.44
CA LEU A 122 -12.34 -10.16 5.84
C LEU A 122 -11.66 -9.38 4.71
N ALA A 123 -10.34 -9.33 4.74
CA ALA A 123 -9.53 -8.63 3.76
C ALA A 123 -8.31 -9.46 3.35
N LEU A 124 -7.81 -9.19 2.15
CA LEU A 124 -6.57 -9.75 1.62
C LEU A 124 -5.68 -8.58 1.21
N ALA A 125 -4.38 -8.70 1.48
CA ALA A 125 -3.38 -7.77 0.98
C ALA A 125 -2.22 -8.54 0.36
N PHE A 126 -1.90 -8.24 -0.90
CA PHE A 126 -0.68 -8.72 -1.52
C PHE A 126 0.36 -7.60 -1.55
N GLU A 127 1.49 -7.84 -0.90
CA GLU A 127 2.59 -6.88 -0.78
C GLU A 127 3.78 -7.28 -1.64
N LEU A 128 4.06 -6.47 -2.66
CA LEU A 128 5.24 -6.59 -3.51
C LEU A 128 6.45 -5.97 -2.79
N ARG A 129 7.29 -6.78 -2.18
CA ARG A 129 8.45 -6.32 -1.38
C ARG A 129 9.74 -6.19 -2.21
N CYS A 130 10.64 -5.29 -1.78
CA CYS A 130 12.01 -5.21 -2.29
C CYS A 130 12.96 -6.12 -1.46
N LEU A 131 14.18 -6.37 -1.95
CA LEU A 131 15.19 -7.11 -1.19
C LEU A 131 15.56 -6.36 0.09
N THR A 132 15.82 -7.15 1.13
CA THR A 132 15.86 -6.75 2.54
C THR A 132 16.89 -5.69 2.91
N GLU A 133 17.95 -5.46 2.13
CA GLU A 133 19.02 -4.51 2.49
C GLU A 133 18.59 -3.03 2.33
N ASP A 134 17.72 -2.71 1.38
CA ASP A 134 17.23 -1.34 1.16
C ASP A 134 16.04 -0.97 2.08
N ALA A 135 15.33 -1.98 2.60
CA ALA A 135 14.13 -1.80 3.43
C ALA A 135 14.43 -1.34 4.87
N PHE A 136 15.65 -1.59 5.39
CA PHE A 136 16.02 -1.21 6.76
C PHE A 136 16.47 0.26 6.90
N ASN A 137 16.78 0.94 5.81
CA ASN A 137 17.18 2.35 5.81
C ASN A 137 16.02 3.33 5.53
N ILE A 138 14.79 2.82 5.52
CA ILE A 138 13.60 3.64 5.34
C ILE A 138 13.27 4.33 6.67
N VAL A 139 13.59 5.62 6.78
CA VAL A 139 13.10 6.45 7.88
C VAL A 139 11.60 6.71 7.65
N PRO A 140 10.70 6.25 8.55
CA PRO A 140 9.28 6.51 8.40
C PRO A 140 9.01 8.02 8.45
N SER A 141 8.15 8.50 7.57
CA SER A 141 7.56 9.83 7.73
C SER A 141 6.79 9.90 9.06
N PRO A 142 6.71 11.08 9.72
CA PRO A 142 5.95 11.25 10.95
C PRO A 142 4.51 10.76 10.77
N ARG A 143 3.98 10.06 11.78
CA ARG A 143 2.59 9.59 11.75
C ARG A 143 1.63 10.80 11.75
N PRO A 144 0.68 10.87 10.81
CA PRO A 144 -0.44 11.79 10.90
C PRO A 144 -1.27 11.40 12.13
N GLN A 145 -1.74 12.41 12.87
CA GLN A 145 -2.56 12.22 14.07
C GLN A 145 -3.97 11.74 13.71
#